data_AF-A0A357F0T9-F1
#
_entry.id   AF-A0A357F0T9-F1
#
_cell.length_a   1.000
_cell.length_b   1.000
_cell.length_c   1.000
_cell.angle_alpha   90.00
_cell.angle_beta   90.00
_cell.angle_gamma   90.00
#
_symmetry.space_group_name_H-M   'P 1'
#
loop_
_entity.id
_entity.type
_entity.pdbx_description
1 polymer ?
#
loop_
_entity_poly.entity_id
_entity_poly.type
_entity_poly.pdbx_seq_one_letter_code
_entity_poly.pdbx_strand_id
1 'polypeptide(L)'
;MTIEEFKKKPSFYPLMIAAVSAAFALPILLWGVPSGNDMPQHFQFAQAFKENILYGVLHPGWAADPNSGLGDVGIRFYPPLAYYVLTFFFVITGSWQLAA
;
A
#
# COMPACT_ATOMS: atom_id res chain seq x y z
N MET A 1 33.97 -21.17 -4.79
CA MET A 1 32.58 -21.18 -4.28
C MET A 1 31.73 -21.92 -5.30
N THR A 2 31.35 -23.15 -4.99
CA THR A 2 30.67 -24.08 -5.91
C THR A 2 29.16 -24.01 -5.69
N ILE A 3 28.35 -24.18 -6.75
CA ILE A 3 26.87 -24.11 -6.74
C ILE A 3 26.21 -24.96 -5.64
N GLU A 4 26.88 -26.04 -5.20
CA GLU A 4 26.43 -26.93 -4.13
C GLU A 4 26.38 -26.29 -2.72
N GLU A 5 27.20 -25.27 -2.42
CA GLU A 5 27.12 -24.52 -1.14
C GLU A 5 25.84 -23.68 -1.02
N PHE A 6 25.15 -23.44 -2.14
CA PHE A 6 23.91 -22.66 -2.19
C PHE A 6 22.66 -23.48 -1.85
N LYS A 7 22.79 -24.78 -1.55
CA LYS A 7 21.72 -25.58 -0.91
C LYS A 7 21.51 -25.06 0.52
N LYS A 8 20.79 -23.94 0.63
CA LYS A 8 20.40 -23.28 1.88
C LYS A 8 19.71 -24.30 2.79
N LYS A 9 20.34 -24.61 3.93
CA LYS A 9 19.62 -25.16 5.09
C LYS A 9 18.43 -24.23 5.39
N PRO A 10 17.26 -24.76 5.77
CA PRO A 10 16.15 -23.91 6.19
C PRO A 10 16.64 -23.06 7.36
N SER A 11 16.74 -21.75 7.11
CA SER A 11 17.17 -20.79 8.11
C SER A 11 15.91 -20.32 8.84
N PHE A 12 15.96 -20.28 10.16
CA PHE A 12 14.84 -19.87 11.01
C PHE A 12 14.52 -18.36 10.88
N TYR A 13 15.48 -17.57 10.40
CA TYR A 13 15.42 -16.11 10.42
C TYR A 13 14.27 -15.51 9.59
N PRO A 14 13.94 -15.94 8.36
CA PRO A 14 12.83 -15.39 7.60
C PRO A 14 11.48 -15.61 8.30
N LEU A 15 11.28 -16.79 8.90
CA LEU A 15 10.05 -17.10 9.63
C LEU A 15 9.93 -16.22 10.88
N MET A 16 11.04 -16.05 11.61
CA MET A 16 11.10 -15.15 12.77
C MET A 16 10.82 -13.70 12.38
N ILE A 17 11.42 -13.21 11.30
CA ILE A 17 11.18 -11.85 10.78
C ILE A 17 9.70 -11.68 10.42
N ALA A 18 9.11 -12.63 9.68
CA ALA A 18 7.71 -12.58 9.30
C ALA A 18 6.78 -12.57 10.52
N ALA A 19 7.05 -13.43 11.52
CA ALA A 19 6.27 -13.50 12.74
C ALA A 19 6.33 -12.20 13.56
N VAL A 20 7.52 -11.61 13.70
CA VAL A 20 7.70 -10.33 14.40
C VAL A 20 7.00 -9.21 13.63
N SER A 21 7.19 -9.10 12.32
CA SER A 21 6.49 -8.11 11.49
C SER A 21 4.97 -8.22 11.62
N ALA A 22 4.42 -9.43 11.61
CA ALA A 22 2.99 -9.66 11.79
C ALA A 22 2.51 -9.22 13.19
N ALA A 23 3.28 -9.53 14.24
CA ALA A 23 2.95 -9.10 15.60
C ALA A 23 2.93 -7.57 15.74
N PHE A 24 3.85 -6.86 15.10
CA PHE A 24 3.88 -5.40 15.08
C PHE A 24 2.80 -4.76 14.20
N ALA A 25 2.36 -5.45 13.15
CA ALA A 25 1.24 -5.00 12.32
C ALA A 25 -0.13 -5.26 12.99
N LEU A 26 -0.21 -6.18 13.95
CA LEU A 26 -1.45 -6.62 14.57
C LEU A 26 -2.30 -5.47 15.18
N PRO A 27 -1.73 -4.46 15.87
CA PRO A 27 -2.52 -3.35 16.38
C PRO A 27 -3.26 -2.58 15.28
N ILE A 28 -2.61 -2.42 14.12
CA ILE A 28 -3.20 -1.73 12.96
C ILE A 28 -4.36 -2.57 12.41
N LEU A 29 -4.21 -3.90 12.36
CA LEU A 29 -5.26 -4.80 11.87
C LEU A 29 -6.46 -4.92 12.82
N LEU A 30 -6.26 -4.75 14.14
CA LEU A 30 -7.32 -4.90 15.14
C LEU A 30 -8.02 -3.58 15.47
N TRP A 31 -7.28 -2.47 15.50
CA TRP A 31 -7.79 -1.15 15.92
C TRP A 31 -7.78 -0.10 14.81
N GLY A 32 -7.28 -0.45 13.62
CA GLY A 32 -7.14 0.46 12.50
C GLY A 32 -5.88 1.32 12.57
N VAL A 33 -5.66 2.11 11.52
CA VAL A 33 -4.53 3.05 11.45
C VAL A 33 -4.86 4.32 12.26
N PRO A 34 -3.99 4.75 13.19
CA PRO A 34 -4.17 6.02 13.89
C PRO A 34 -4.24 7.18 12.91
N SER A 35 -5.19 8.10 13.11
CA SER A 35 -5.26 9.32 12.30
C SER A 35 -4.05 10.21 12.56
N GLY A 36 -3.41 10.68 11.49
CA GLY A 36 -2.31 11.65 11.52
C GLY A 36 -2.55 12.78 10.52
N ASN A 37 -1.70 13.81 10.57
CA ASN A 37 -1.83 14.98 9.69
C ASN A 37 -1.72 14.63 8.20
N ASP A 38 -0.99 13.56 7.86
CA ASP A 38 -0.80 13.11 6.48
C ASP A 38 -1.93 12.21 5.97
N MET A 39 -2.83 11.77 6.87
CA MET A 39 -3.91 10.83 6.53
C MET A 39 -4.83 11.35 5.41
N PRO A 40 -5.27 12.63 5.42
CA PRO A 40 -6.09 13.16 4.32
C PRO A 40 -5.39 13.09 2.96
N GLN A 41 -4.07 13.34 2.91
CA GLN A 41 -3.29 13.27 1.68
C GLN A 41 -3.16 11.83 1.18
N HIS A 42 -2.94 10.85 2.07
CA HIS A 42 -2.94 9.44 1.71
C HIS A 42 -4.28 8.96 1.16
N PHE A 43 -5.41 9.45 1.69
CA PHE A 43 -6.73 9.18 1.11
C PHE A 43 -6.91 9.78 -0.28
N GLN A 44 -6.43 11.01 -0.51
CA GLN A 44 -6.45 11.62 -1.85
C GLN A 44 -5.63 10.79 -2.85
N PHE A 45 -4.45 10.31 -2.45
CA PHE A 45 -3.64 9.43 -3.27
C PHE A 45 -4.35 8.09 -3.55
N ALA A 46 -4.91 7.45 -2.53
CA ALA A 46 -5.66 6.21 -2.69
C ALA A 46 -6.83 6.36 -3.69
N GLN A 47 -7.58 7.46 -3.57
CA GLN A 47 -8.70 7.76 -4.46
C GLN A 47 -8.23 7.97 -5.90
N ALA A 48 -7.21 8.81 -6.12
CA ALA A 48 -6.67 9.08 -7.45
C ALA A 48 -6.04 7.82 -8.08
N PHE A 49 -5.41 6.97 -7.28
CA PHE A 49 -4.83 5.72 -7.77
C PHE A 49 -5.91 4.73 -8.23
N LYS A 50 -6.95 4.57 -7.42
CA LYS A 50 -8.11 3.74 -7.75
C LYS A 50 -8.77 4.20 -9.04
N GLU A 51 -8.99 5.51 -9.21
CA GLU A 51 -9.54 6.06 -10.45
C GLU A 51 -8.67 5.70 -11.66
N ASN A 52 -7.36 5.96 -11.59
CA ASN A 52 -6.44 5.58 -12.66
C ASN A 52 -6.52 4.09 -13.01
N ILE A 53 -6.50 3.19 -12.01
CA ILE A 53 -6.63 1.74 -12.24
C ILE A 53 -7.96 1.38 -12.91
N LEU A 54 -9.07 1.95 -12.44
CA LEU A 54 -10.41 1.69 -13.00
C LEU A 54 -10.55 2.22 -14.44
N TYR A 55 -9.80 3.26 -14.82
CA TYR A 55 -9.70 3.76 -16.19
C TYR A 55 -8.66 3.02 -17.05
N GLY A 56 -8.02 1.96 -16.54
CA GLY A 56 -7.04 1.16 -17.27
C GLY A 56 -5.62 1.73 -17.25
N VAL A 57 -5.35 2.75 -16.43
CA VAL A 57 -4.02 3.34 -16.21
C VAL A 57 -3.40 2.70 -14.98
N LEU A 58 -2.47 1.76 -15.20
CA LEU A 58 -1.89 0.96 -14.11
C LEU A 58 -0.75 1.66 -13.36
N HIS A 59 -0.33 2.87 -13.75
CA HIS A 59 0.74 3.61 -13.09
C HIS A 59 0.19 4.87 -12.41
N PRO A 60 0.84 5.39 -11.34
CA PRO A 60 0.42 6.64 -10.72
C PRO A 60 0.40 7.77 -11.76
N GLY A 61 -0.77 8.41 -11.89
CA GLY A 61 -1.09 9.36 -12.93
C GLY A 61 -1.11 10.81 -12.46
N TRP A 62 -1.79 11.65 -13.23
CA TRP A 62 -2.24 12.95 -12.77
C TRP A 62 -3.52 12.75 -11.94
N ALA A 63 -3.59 13.35 -10.76
CA ALA A 63 -4.82 13.40 -9.96
C ALA A 63 -5.52 14.72 -10.26
N ALA A 64 -6.77 14.69 -10.75
CA ALA A 64 -7.48 15.91 -11.17
C ALA A 64 -8.13 16.68 -10.00
N ASP A 65 -8.60 15.96 -8.99
CA ASP A 65 -9.40 16.52 -7.90
C ASP A 65 -8.63 17.33 -6.85
N PRO A 66 -7.37 16.99 -6.47
CA PRO A 66 -6.62 17.75 -5.48
C PRO A 66 -6.44 19.24 -5.85
N ASN A 67 -6.06 20.05 -4.85
CA ASN A 67 -5.81 21.49 -5.04
C ASN A 67 -6.99 22.26 -5.64
N SER A 68 -8.21 22.01 -5.15
CA SER A 68 -9.44 22.66 -5.65
C SER A 68 -9.68 22.41 -7.15
N GLY A 69 -9.33 21.23 -7.65
CA GLY A 69 -9.47 20.87 -9.06
C GLY A 69 -8.32 21.33 -9.98
N LEU A 70 -7.27 21.95 -9.42
CA LEU A 70 -6.04 22.23 -10.17
C LEU A 70 -5.18 20.98 -10.39
N GLY A 71 -5.49 19.91 -9.66
CA GLY A 71 -4.80 18.64 -9.72
C GLY A 71 -3.44 18.60 -9.02
N ASP A 72 -2.85 17.41 -9.00
CA ASP A 72 -1.57 17.13 -8.38
C ASP A 72 -0.87 15.92 -9.04
N VAL A 73 0.47 15.90 -8.96
CA VAL A 73 1.34 14.78 -9.36
C VAL A 73 1.98 14.08 -8.15
N GLY A 74 1.66 14.48 -6.92
CA GLY A 74 2.24 13.97 -5.67
C GLY A 74 2.35 12.45 -5.61
N ILE A 75 1.31 11.73 -6.06
CA ILE A 75 1.28 10.27 -6.05
C ILE A 75 2.40 9.59 -6.85
N ARG A 76 2.99 10.28 -7.84
CA ARG A 76 4.13 9.76 -8.61
C ARG A 76 5.42 9.67 -7.80
N PHE A 77 5.51 10.39 -6.68
CA PHE A 77 6.69 10.46 -5.83
C PHE A 77 6.61 9.57 -4.60
N TYR A 78 5.42 9.03 -4.28
CA TYR A 78 5.24 8.11 -3.16
C TYR A 78 5.42 6.66 -3.61
N PRO A 79 5.94 5.77 -2.74
CA PRO A 79 6.02 4.34 -3.02
C PRO A 79 4.64 3.77 -3.40
N PRO A 80 4.45 3.26 -4.64
CA PRO A 80 3.12 2.97 -5.14
C PRO A 80 2.52 1.67 -4.59
N LEU A 81 3.34 0.78 -4.01
CA LEU A 81 2.94 -0.55 -3.55
C LEU A 81 1.75 -0.49 -2.59
N ALA A 82 1.78 0.44 -1.64
CA ALA A 82 0.69 0.61 -0.67
C ALA A 82 -0.64 0.90 -1.36
N TYR A 83 -0.64 1.71 -2.42
CA TYR A 83 -1.86 2.08 -3.14
C TYR A 83 -2.36 0.97 -4.07
N TYR A 84 -1.49 0.13 -4.62
CA TYR A 84 -1.92 -1.09 -5.31
C TYR A 84 -2.64 -2.04 -4.36
N VAL A 85 -2.06 -2.31 -3.19
CA VAL A 85 -2.64 -3.20 -2.19
C VAL A 85 -3.98 -2.65 -1.71
N LEU A 86 -4.01 -1.37 -1.35
CA LEU A 86 -5.23 -0.70 -0.87
C LEU A 86 -6.33 -0.68 -1.94
N THR A 87 -5.99 -0.38 -3.20
CA THR A 87 -6.96 -0.40 -4.31
C THR A 87 -7.48 -1.81 -4.58
N PHE A 88 -6.62 -2.82 -4.55
CA PHE A 88 -7.03 -4.22 -4.72
C PHE A 88 -8.06 -4.63 -3.67
N PHE A 89 -7.78 -4.35 -2.39
CA PHE A 89 -8.74 -4.66 -1.33
C PHE A 89 -9.99 -3.79 -1.42
N PHE A 90 -9.89 -2.51 -1.77
CA PHE A 90 -11.06 -1.65 -2.00
C PHE A 90 -11.97 -2.19 -3.11
N VAL A 91 -11.41 -2.66 -4.23
CA VAL A 91 -12.18 -3.25 -5.33
C VAL A 91 -12.94 -4.51 -4.87
N ILE A 92 -12.40 -5.25 -3.90
CA ILE A 92 -13.03 -6.46 -3.35
C ILE A 92 -14.06 -6.14 -2.26
N THR A 93 -13.75 -5.19 -1.35
CA THR A 93 -14.55 -4.92 -0.14
C THR A 93 -15.53 -3.76 -0.33
N GLY A 94 -15.30 -2.88 -1.30
CA GLY A 94 -16.04 -1.63 -1.50
C GLY A 94 -15.83 -0.58 -0.39
N SER A 95 -14.89 -0.79 0.53
CA SER A 95 -14.70 0.05 1.71
C SER A 95 -13.23 0.33 1.97
N TRP A 96 -12.87 1.61 2.15
CA TRP A 96 -11.52 2.01 2.52
C TRP A 96 -11.15 1.56 3.94
N GLN A 97 -12.13 1.49 4.83
CA GLN A 97 -11.96 1.03 6.22
C GLN A 97 -11.70 -0.48 6.31
N LEU A 98 -12.22 -1.26 5.36
CA LEU A 98 -11.94 -2.70 5.26
C LEU A 98 -10.71 -3.00 4.39
N ALA A 99 -10.23 -2.02 3.62
CA ALA A 99 -9.06 -2.16 2.75
C ALA A 99 -7.74 -1.75 3.43
N ALA A 100 -7.81 -0.91 4.46
CA ALA A 100 -6.69 -0.44 5.28
C ALA A 100 -6.58 -1.24 6.58
#